data_AF-A0A7Y3EMK5-F1
#
_entry.id   AF-A0A7Y3EMK5-F1
#
_cell.length_a   1.000
_cell.length_b   1.000
_cell.length_c   1.000
_cell.angle_alpha   90.00
_cell.angle_beta   90.00
_cell.angle_gamma   90.00
#
_symmetry.space_group_name_H-M   'P 1'
#
loop_
_entity.id
_entity.type
_entity.pdbx_description
1 polymer ?
#
loop_
_entity_poly.entity_id
_entity_poly.type
_entity_poly.pdbx_seq_one_letter_code
_entity_poly.pdbx_strand_id
1 'polypeptide(L)'
;MNSSIPVVISASRRTDIPAFYMEWFMSRIEKGSFDVINPYNLHVSHVPATCEKVHTIVFWSKNFRPFIESGYGNTLKKKGYNLFFNFTINSHLPLLEPNLPSLADRLDQLEFLYRCFNPNTINWRFDPICFYKTKADQIMDNLHDFSLIAEKAANCGIKRCITSFM
;
A
#
# COMPACT_ATOMS: atom_id res chain seq x y z
N MET A 1 34.73 5.99 4.49
CA MET A 1 33.31 6.23 4.85
C MET A 1 32.61 4.89 4.85
N ASN A 2 32.01 4.45 5.96
CA ASN A 2 31.18 3.24 5.96
C ASN A 2 29.92 3.51 5.12
N SER A 3 29.97 3.19 3.83
CA SER A 3 28.78 3.23 2.97
C SER A 3 27.91 2.02 3.29
N SER A 4 27.16 2.13 4.39
CA SER A 4 26.07 1.20 4.68
C SER A 4 25.11 1.19 3.49
N ILE A 5 24.81 0.01 2.94
CA ILE A 5 23.86 -0.17 1.84
C ILE A 5 22.52 0.52 2.23
N PRO A 6 21.97 1.42 1.39
CA PRO A 6 20.72 2.09 1.71
C PRO A 6 19.57 1.08 1.94
N VAL A 7 18.75 1.33 2.95
CA VAL A 7 17.70 0.39 3.39
C VAL A 7 16.41 0.57 2.60
N VAL A 8 15.63 -0.51 2.46
CA VAL A 8 14.24 -0.43 1.99
C VAL A 8 13.31 -0.38 3.20
N ILE A 9 12.53 0.69 3.33
CA ILE A 9 11.54 0.83 4.40
C ILE A 9 10.22 0.26 3.91
N SER A 10 9.85 -0.92 4.43
CA SER A 10 8.52 -1.48 4.20
C SER A 10 7.51 -0.92 5.20
N ALA A 11 7.10 0.33 4.98
CA ALA A 11 6.41 1.17 5.97
C ALA A 11 5.08 0.57 6.48
N SER A 12 4.22 0.07 5.58
CA SER A 12 2.81 -0.15 5.91
C SER A 12 2.39 -1.62 6.00
N ARG A 13 3.33 -2.54 6.28
CA ARG A 13 2.96 -3.98 6.38
C ARG A 13 2.14 -4.33 7.61
N ARG A 14 2.39 -3.68 8.75
CA ARG A 14 1.67 -3.94 10.01
C ARG A 14 0.40 -3.11 10.16
N THR A 15 0.34 -1.97 9.46
CA THR A 15 -0.72 -0.99 9.58
C THR A 15 -0.80 -0.18 8.29
N ASP A 16 -2.01 0.15 7.85
CA ASP A 16 -2.26 0.97 6.66
C ASP A 16 -1.90 2.44 6.92
N ILE A 17 -0.60 2.75 6.85
CA ILE A 17 -0.08 4.10 7.07
C ILE A 17 -0.69 5.12 6.09
N PRO A 18 -0.79 4.85 4.77
CA PRO A 18 -1.38 5.79 3.81
C PRO A 18 -2.82 6.20 4.16
N ALA A 19 -3.61 5.28 4.71
CA ALA A 19 -4.98 5.55 5.08
C ALA A 19 -5.13 6.27 6.43
N PHE A 20 -4.20 6.07 7.39
CA PHE A 20 -4.46 6.45 8.79
C PHE A 20 -3.33 7.19 9.51
N TYR A 21 -2.07 7.05 9.11
CA TYR A 21 -0.91 7.46 9.92
C TYR A 21 0.14 8.28 9.16
N MET A 22 -0.24 8.91 8.05
CA MET A 22 0.71 9.69 7.26
C MET A 22 1.29 10.89 8.00
N GLU A 23 0.53 11.58 8.85
CA GLU A 23 1.06 12.69 9.66
C GLU A 23 2.19 12.22 10.58
N TRP A 24 1.95 11.14 11.32
CA TRP A 24 2.97 10.50 12.15
C TRP A 24 4.18 10.07 11.30
N PHE A 25 3.93 9.42 10.16
CA PHE A 25 4.99 8.97 9.26
C PHE A 25 5.87 10.13 8.80
N MET A 26 5.26 11.23 8.34
CA MET A 26 5.98 12.44 7.91
C MET A 26 6.76 13.06 9.07
N SER A 27 6.23 13.10 10.29
CA SER A 27 6.97 13.58 11.46
C SER A 27 8.27 12.78 11.72
N ARG A 28 8.24 11.46 11.46
CA ARG A 28 9.42 10.60 11.60
C ARG A 28 10.40 10.75 10.44
N ILE A 29 9.90 11.02 9.23
CA ILE A 29 10.73 11.42 8.09
C ILE A 29 11.48 12.72 8.41
N GLU A 30 10.82 13.74 8.97
CA GLU A 30 11.51 14.98 9.39
C GLU A 30 12.52 14.74 10.50
N LYS A 31 12.22 13.84 11.45
CA LYS A 31 13.17 13.44 12.50
C LYS A 31 14.36 12.63 11.97
N GLY A 32 14.24 12.04 10.78
CA GLY A 32 15.31 11.26 10.14
C GLY A 32 15.48 9.83 10.68
N SER A 33 14.56 9.34 11.52
CA SER A 33 14.60 7.96 12.02
C SER A 33 13.25 7.43 12.49
N PHE A 34 13.11 6.10 12.52
CA PHE A 34 12.02 5.38 13.17
C PHE A 34 12.55 4.52 14.31
N ASP A 35 11.79 4.44 15.39
CA ASP A 35 12.05 3.50 16.48
C ASP A 35 11.03 2.37 16.34
N VAL A 36 11.51 1.15 16.09
CA VAL A 36 10.66 -0.02 15.85
C VAL A 36 10.86 -1.00 16.98
N ILE A 37 9.78 -1.27 17.71
CA ILE A 37 9.77 -2.25 18.80
C ILE A 37 9.49 -3.63 18.19
N ASN A 38 10.35 -4.60 18.51
CA ASN A 38 10.07 -5.99 18.24
C ASN A 38 9.02 -6.51 19.23
N PRO A 39 7.85 -7.02 18.77
CA PRO A 39 6.76 -7.42 19.66
C PRO A 39 7.08 -8.65 20.52
N TYR A 40 8.12 -9.44 20.19
CA TYR A 40 8.46 -10.67 20.89
C TYR A 40 9.47 -10.47 22.03
N ASN A 41 10.43 -9.56 21.85
CA ASN A 41 11.52 -9.37 22.81
C ASN A 41 11.70 -7.91 23.28
N LEU A 42 10.82 -7.01 22.84
CA LEU A 42 10.80 -5.58 23.18
C LEU A 42 12.07 -4.81 22.77
N HIS A 43 12.96 -5.43 22.00
CA HIS A 43 14.16 -4.76 21.51
C HIS A 43 13.76 -3.63 20.54
N VAL A 44 14.34 -2.45 20.76
CA VAL A 44 14.12 -1.27 19.93
C VAL A 44 15.18 -1.19 18.85
N SER A 45 14.76 -1.29 17.61
CA SER A 45 15.61 -1.05 16.45
C SER A 45 15.46 0.39 15.95
N HIS A 46 16.58 1.06 15.73
CA HIS A 46 16.61 2.39 15.11
C HIS A 46 16.79 2.25 13.60
N VAL A 47 15.76 2.62 12.84
CA VAL A 47 15.77 2.57 11.38
C VAL A 47 16.03 3.97 10.85
N PRO A 48 17.09 4.20 10.05
CA PRO A 48 17.35 5.51 9.46
C PRO A 48 16.24 5.85 8.46
N ALA A 49 15.84 7.12 8.42
CA ALA A 49 14.73 7.60 7.59
C ALA A 49 15.13 8.75 6.66
N THR A 50 16.41 9.11 6.56
CA THR A 50 16.87 10.17 5.63
C THR A 50 17.01 9.64 4.20
N CYS A 51 16.89 10.50 3.20
CA CYS A 51 16.88 10.08 1.79
C CYS A 51 18.22 9.49 1.33
N GLU A 52 19.35 9.84 1.96
CA GLU A 52 20.66 9.27 1.65
C GLU A 52 20.83 7.84 2.18
N LYS A 53 20.05 7.49 3.22
CA LYS A 53 20.11 6.17 3.87
C LYS A 53 18.97 5.26 3.45
N VAL A 54 17.94 5.78 2.80
CA VAL A 54 16.76 5.03 2.37
C VAL A 54 16.77 4.88 0.85
N HIS A 55 16.88 3.64 0.38
CA HIS A 55 16.73 3.33 -1.05
C HIS A 55 15.30 3.59 -1.53
N THR A 56 14.29 3.07 -0.82
CA THR A 56 12.87 3.14 -1.22
C THR A 56 11.96 3.01 -0.02
N ILE A 57 10.85 3.76 -0.03
CA ILE A 57 9.74 3.61 0.89
C ILE A 57 8.64 2.82 0.19
N VAL A 58 8.25 1.68 0.78
CA VAL A 58 7.20 0.81 0.28
C VAL A 58 5.93 1.02 1.10
N PHE A 59 4.89 1.54 0.46
CA PHE A 59 3.57 1.71 1.03
C PHE A 59 2.66 0.55 0.67
N TRP A 60 1.84 0.13 1.62
CA TRP A 60 0.77 -0.85 1.46
C TRP A 60 -0.51 -0.21 1.94
N SER A 61 -1.57 -0.27 1.14
CA SER A 61 -2.85 0.30 1.53
C SER A 61 -4.02 -0.34 0.81
N LYS A 62 -5.21 -0.27 1.42
CA LYS A 62 -6.49 -0.48 0.75
C LYS A 62 -7.18 0.84 0.38
N ASN A 63 -6.64 1.97 0.82
CA ASN A 63 -7.21 3.30 0.62
C ASN A 63 -6.10 4.38 0.62
N PHE A 64 -5.69 4.79 -0.58
CA PHE A 64 -4.71 5.86 -0.77
C PHE A 64 -5.32 7.26 -0.77
N ARG A 65 -6.63 7.43 -0.59
CA ARG A 65 -7.28 8.75 -0.65
C ARG A 65 -6.62 9.80 0.27
N PRO A 66 -6.37 9.54 1.57
CA PRO A 66 -5.72 10.53 2.44
C PRO A 66 -4.29 10.84 1.99
N PHE A 67 -3.56 9.83 1.51
CA PHE A 67 -2.23 10.01 0.94
C PHE A 67 -2.22 10.93 -0.29
N ILE A 68 -3.22 10.78 -1.16
CA ILE A 68 -3.39 11.53 -2.38
C ILE A 68 -3.82 12.98 -2.09
N GLU A 69 -4.89 13.16 -1.32
CA GLU A 69 -5.47 14.48 -1.03
C GLU A 69 -4.49 15.40 -0.28
N SER A 70 -3.69 14.85 0.64
CA SER A 70 -2.67 15.63 1.35
C SER A 70 -1.39 15.85 0.55
N GLY A 71 -1.25 15.27 -0.64
CA GLY A 71 -0.09 15.45 -1.52
C GLY A 71 1.22 14.86 -0.99
N TYR A 72 1.18 13.94 -0.01
CA TYR A 72 2.38 13.41 0.64
C TYR A 72 3.35 12.75 -0.33
N GLY A 73 2.83 12.06 -1.35
CA GLY A 73 3.68 11.45 -2.37
C GLY A 73 4.54 12.44 -3.15
N ASN A 74 3.99 13.63 -3.46
CA ASN A 74 4.76 14.70 -4.11
C ASN A 74 5.78 15.32 -3.15
N THR A 75 5.43 15.49 -1.87
CA THR A 75 6.35 15.97 -0.84
C THR A 75 7.54 15.04 -0.67
N LEU A 76 7.30 13.72 -0.58
CA LEU A 76 8.36 12.72 -0.45
C LEU A 76 9.26 12.67 -1.70
N LYS A 77 8.69 12.72 -2.91
CA LYS A 77 9.48 12.82 -4.15
C LYS A 77 10.39 14.06 -4.17
N LYS A 78 9.88 15.23 -3.78
CA LYS A 78 10.66 16.48 -3.69
C LYS A 78 11.80 16.40 -2.68
N LYS A 79 11.63 15.60 -1.62
CA LYS A 79 12.69 15.30 -0.63
C LYS A 79 13.68 14.22 -1.10
N GLY A 80 13.52 13.67 -2.31
CA GLY A 80 14.44 12.70 -2.90
C GLY A 80 14.13 11.24 -2.59
N TYR A 81 12.96 10.90 -2.05
CA TYR A 81 12.59 9.50 -1.77
C TYR A 81 12.03 8.80 -3.01
N ASN A 82 12.48 7.57 -3.23
CA ASN A 82 11.82 6.64 -4.14
C ASN A 82 10.62 5.98 -3.44
N LEU A 83 9.49 5.91 -4.13
CA LEU A 83 8.25 5.34 -3.60
C LEU A 83 7.82 4.10 -4.38
N PHE A 84 7.36 3.09 -3.65
CA PHE A 84 6.78 1.87 -4.20
C PHE A 84 5.43 1.61 -3.53
N PHE A 85 4.44 1.18 -4.30
CA PHE A 85 3.06 1.04 -3.86
C PHE A 85 2.59 -0.40 -4.01
N ASN A 86 2.01 -0.95 -2.95
CA ASN A 86 1.23 -2.17 -2.98
C ASN A 86 -0.22 -1.78 -2.66
N PHE A 87 -1.04 -1.62 -3.69
CA PHE A 87 -2.44 -1.24 -3.55
C PHE A 87 -3.32 -2.49 -3.58
N THR A 88 -3.97 -2.80 -2.46
CA THR A 88 -4.97 -3.86 -2.42
C THR A 88 -6.30 -3.34 -2.94
N ILE A 89 -6.75 -3.89 -4.06
CA ILE A 89 -8.04 -3.61 -4.68
C ILE A 89 -8.73 -4.96 -4.83
N ASN A 90 -9.52 -5.30 -3.82
CA ASN A 90 -10.34 -6.49 -3.78
C ASN A 90 -11.79 -6.14 -4.16
N SER A 91 -12.62 -7.15 -4.35
CA SER A 91 -14.02 -7.02 -4.78
C SER A 91 -14.86 -6.12 -3.89
N HIS A 92 -15.96 -5.62 -4.43
CA HIS A 92 -16.82 -4.63 -3.77
C HIS A 92 -17.62 -5.18 -2.57
N LEU A 93 -17.49 -6.47 -2.24
CA LEU A 93 -18.29 -7.17 -1.24
C LEU A 93 -18.05 -6.59 0.17
N PRO A 94 -19.00 -5.84 0.75
CA PRO A 94 -18.80 -5.20 2.05
C PRO A 94 -18.65 -6.20 3.20
N LEU A 95 -19.13 -7.44 3.00
CA LEU A 95 -18.97 -8.53 3.95
C LEU A 95 -17.50 -8.88 4.19
N LEU A 96 -16.66 -8.82 3.15
CA LEU A 96 -15.24 -9.19 3.23
C LEU A 96 -14.37 -8.01 3.64
N GLU A 97 -14.71 -6.80 3.17
CA GLU A 97 -13.93 -5.59 3.45
C GLU A 97 -14.85 -4.42 3.82
N PRO A 98 -15.42 -4.41 5.05
CA PRO A 98 -16.30 -3.33 5.46
C PRO A 98 -15.55 -2.00 5.61
N ASN A 99 -16.27 -0.90 5.39
CA ASN A 99 -15.80 0.49 5.56
C ASN A 99 -14.70 0.94 4.60
N LEU A 100 -14.43 0.20 3.52
CA LEU A 100 -13.60 0.70 2.44
C LEU A 100 -14.36 1.69 1.53
N PRO A 101 -13.64 2.62 0.86
CA PRO A 101 -14.20 3.35 -0.26
C PRO A 101 -14.76 2.41 -1.33
N SER A 102 -15.67 2.91 -2.16
CA SER A 102 -16.27 2.10 -3.21
C SER A 102 -15.20 1.54 -4.15
N LEU A 103 -15.52 0.47 -4.88
CA LEU A 103 -14.59 -0.07 -5.87
C LEU A 103 -14.21 0.99 -6.91
N ALA A 104 -15.18 1.78 -7.38
CA ALA A 104 -14.94 2.90 -8.28
C ALA A 104 -13.91 3.89 -7.71
N ASP A 105 -14.11 4.36 -6.47
CA ASP A 105 -13.18 5.30 -5.82
C ASP A 105 -11.77 4.73 -5.70
N ARG A 106 -11.64 3.43 -5.43
CA ARG A 106 -10.33 2.77 -5.34
C ARG A 106 -9.66 2.64 -6.71
N LEU A 107 -10.43 2.40 -7.78
CA LEU A 107 -9.91 2.39 -9.14
C LEU A 107 -9.49 3.79 -9.61
N ASP A 108 -10.17 4.84 -9.18
CA ASP A 108 -9.77 6.23 -9.44
C ASP A 108 -8.48 6.59 -8.70
N GLN A 109 -8.31 6.11 -7.46
CA GLN A 109 -7.04 6.23 -6.73
C GLN A 109 -5.90 5.52 -7.46
N LEU A 110 -6.15 4.33 -8.04
CA LEU A 110 -5.14 3.59 -8.80
C LEU A 110 -4.70 4.38 -10.03
N GLU A 111 -5.66 4.94 -10.76
CA GLU A 111 -5.38 5.79 -11.92
C GLU A 111 -4.60 7.05 -11.52
N PHE A 112 -4.95 7.68 -10.40
CA PHE A 112 -4.20 8.82 -9.87
C PHE A 112 -2.73 8.45 -9.58
N LEU A 113 -2.51 7.32 -8.90
CA LEU A 113 -1.15 6.84 -8.63
C LEU A 113 -0.39 6.58 -9.92
N TYR A 114 -1.00 5.93 -10.91
CA TYR A 114 -0.41 5.73 -12.22
C TYR A 114 -0.02 7.05 -12.92
N ARG A 115 -0.90 8.06 -12.89
CA ARG A 115 -0.61 9.38 -13.47
C ARG A 115 0.55 10.11 -12.78
N CYS A 116 0.78 9.82 -11.49
CA CYS A 116 1.74 10.54 -10.66
C CYS A 116 3.08 9.80 -10.45
N PHE A 117 3.13 8.49 -10.69
CA PHE A 117 4.26 7.61 -10.39
C PHE A 117 4.49 6.60 -11.52
N ASN A 118 5.68 6.04 -11.60
CA ASN A 118 5.99 5.04 -12.61
C ASN A 118 5.16 3.77 -12.38
N PRO A 119 4.45 3.22 -13.39
CA PRO A 119 3.65 2.00 -13.23
C PRO A 119 4.45 0.79 -12.75
N ASN A 120 5.76 0.74 -13.01
CA ASN A 120 6.63 -0.34 -12.52
C ASN A 120 6.87 -0.30 -11.00
N THR A 121 6.54 0.82 -10.33
CA THR A 121 6.62 0.94 -8.87
C THR A 121 5.27 0.72 -8.19
N ILE A 122 4.25 0.31 -8.95
CA ILE A 122 2.91 0.00 -8.43
C ILE A 122 2.66 -1.49 -8.66
N ASN A 123 2.33 -2.19 -7.59
CA ASN A 123 1.67 -3.49 -7.65
C ASN A 123 0.23 -3.30 -7.20
N TRP A 124 -0.70 -3.92 -7.90
CA TRP A 124 -2.05 -4.11 -7.38
C TRP A 124 -2.17 -5.51 -6.77
N ARG A 125 -3.08 -5.65 -5.81
CA ARG A 125 -3.29 -6.91 -5.09
C ARG A 125 -4.77 -7.24 -5.08
N PHE A 126 -5.12 -8.36 -5.69
CA PHE A 126 -6.42 -8.98 -5.51
C PHE A 126 -6.26 -10.01 -4.39
N ASP A 127 -6.26 -9.52 -3.16
CA ASP A 127 -5.79 -10.31 -2.03
C ASP A 127 -6.62 -10.06 -0.78
N PRO A 128 -7.12 -11.12 -0.11
CA PRO A 128 -7.13 -12.52 -0.57
C PRO A 128 -8.22 -12.81 -1.63
N ILE A 129 -8.03 -13.87 -2.42
CA ILE A 129 -9.14 -14.63 -3.03
C ILE A 129 -9.75 -15.46 -1.92
N CYS A 130 -11.05 -15.28 -1.67
CA CYS A 130 -11.78 -15.95 -0.59
C CYS A 130 -12.79 -16.93 -1.16
N PHE A 131 -12.85 -18.12 -0.57
CA PHE A 131 -14.01 -19.01 -0.68
C PHE A 131 -14.67 -19.12 0.69
N TYR A 132 -15.96 -18.80 0.79
CA TYR A 132 -16.66 -18.77 2.07
C TYR A 132 -18.07 -19.35 1.98
N LYS A 133 -18.55 -19.83 3.12
CA LYS A 133 -19.88 -20.44 3.26
C LYS A 133 -20.82 -19.49 3.99
N THR A 134 -21.99 -19.22 3.42
CA THR A 134 -23.00 -18.38 4.06
C THR A 134 -23.80 -19.18 5.10
N LYS A 135 -24.61 -18.48 5.91
CA LYS A 135 -25.55 -19.13 6.84
C LYS A 135 -26.60 -20.01 6.15
N ALA A 136 -26.85 -19.79 4.87
CA ALA A 136 -27.78 -20.56 4.05
C ALA A 136 -27.10 -21.75 3.34
N ASP A 137 -25.91 -22.14 3.80
CA ASP A 137 -25.11 -23.23 3.24
C ASP A 137 -24.57 -23.01 1.81
N GLN A 138 -24.69 -21.79 1.28
CA GLN A 138 -24.20 -21.43 -0.05
C GLN A 138 -22.70 -21.18 -0.03
N ILE A 139 -21.98 -21.75 -0.99
CA ILE A 139 -20.57 -21.44 -1.24
C ILE A 139 -20.51 -20.20 -2.13
N MET A 140 -19.74 -19.21 -1.71
CA MET A 140 -19.52 -17.95 -2.43
C MET A 140 -18.02 -17.68 -2.54
N ASP A 141 -17.66 -16.81 -3.46
CA ASP A 141 -16.31 -16.27 -3.61
C ASP A 141 -16.36 -14.78 -3.94
N ASN A 142 -15.18 -14.17 -4.07
CA ASN A 142 -15.04 -12.78 -4.46
C ASN A 142 -14.54 -12.60 -5.90
N LEU A 143 -14.45 -13.61 -6.76
CA LEU A 143 -13.75 -13.50 -8.05
C LEU A 143 -14.49 -12.65 -9.11
N HIS A 144 -15.76 -12.33 -8.92
CA HIS A 144 -16.61 -11.68 -9.93
C HIS A 144 -16.11 -10.29 -10.38
N ASP A 145 -15.39 -9.55 -9.53
CA ASP A 145 -14.79 -8.25 -9.89
C ASP A 145 -13.35 -8.36 -10.41
N PHE A 146 -12.72 -9.54 -10.39
CA PHE A 146 -11.30 -9.69 -10.73
C PHE A 146 -10.99 -9.18 -12.13
N SER A 147 -11.76 -9.59 -13.13
CA SER A 147 -11.54 -9.21 -14.53
C SER A 147 -11.64 -7.70 -14.74
N LEU A 148 -12.62 -7.06 -14.11
CA LEU A 148 -12.81 -5.60 -14.16
C LEU A 148 -11.59 -4.87 -13.57
N ILE A 149 -11.12 -5.30 -12.40
CA ILE A 149 -9.98 -4.68 -11.72
C ILE A 149 -8.70 -4.91 -12.52
N ALA A 150 -8.50 -6.12 -13.04
CA ALA A 150 -7.36 -6.48 -13.86
C ALA A 150 -7.30 -5.66 -15.15
N GLU A 151 -8.43 -5.47 -15.83
CA GLU A 151 -8.53 -4.63 -17.02
C GLU A 151 -8.17 -3.17 -16.71
N LYS A 152 -8.72 -2.60 -15.63
CA LYS A 152 -8.39 -1.22 -15.23
C LYS A 152 -6.91 -1.07 -14.88
N ALA A 153 -6.32 -2.02 -14.15
CA ALA A 153 -4.91 -2.01 -13.81
C ALA A 153 -4.01 -2.15 -15.06
N ALA A 154 -4.37 -3.03 -15.99
CA ALA A 154 -3.67 -3.21 -17.25
C ALA A 154 -3.72 -1.95 -18.13
N ASN A 155 -4.87 -1.27 -18.18
CA ASN A 155 -5.02 0.02 -18.88
C ASN A 155 -4.16 1.14 -18.24
N CYS A 156 -3.84 1.02 -16.95
CA CYS A 156 -2.86 1.87 -16.27
C CYS A 156 -1.40 1.40 -16.47
N GLY A 157 -1.14 0.44 -17.35
CA GLY A 157 0.20 -0.11 -17.59
C GLY A 157 0.78 -0.89 -16.40
N ILE A 158 -0.04 -1.21 -15.39
CA ILE A 158 0.39 -1.91 -14.18
C ILE A 158 0.38 -3.41 -14.46
N LYS A 159 1.57 -4.02 -14.45
CA LYS A 159 1.75 -5.41 -14.92
C LYS A 159 1.70 -6.47 -13.84
N ARG A 160 1.88 -6.09 -12.57
CA ARG A 160 1.98 -7.05 -11.46
C ARG A 160 0.73 -7.05 -10.61
N CYS A 161 0.03 -8.18 -10.65
CA CYS A 161 -0.99 -8.57 -9.68
C CYS A 161 -0.37 -9.52 -8.65
N ILE A 162 -0.71 -9.34 -7.38
CA ILE A 162 -0.40 -10.29 -6.31
C ILE A 162 -1.72 -10.81 -5.73
N THR A 163 -1.80 -12.12 -5.52
CA THR A 163 -2.95 -12.78 -4.89
C THR A 163 -2.49 -13.81 -3.88
N SER A 164 -3.36 -14.15 -2.94
CA SER A 164 -3.28 -15.32 -2.07
C SER A 164 -4.67 -15.95 -1.93
N PHE A 165 -4.76 -17.14 -1.34
CA PHE A 165 -6.02 -17.84 -1.13
C PHE A 165 -6.32 -17.94 0.37
N MET A 166 -7.59 -17.72 0.73
CA MET A 166 -8.11 -17.88 2.08
C MET A 166 -9.40 -18.71 2.07
#